data_AF-A0A7X8M9Y2-F1
#
_entry.id   AF-A0A7X8M9Y2-F1
#
_cell.length_a   1.000
_cell.length_b   1.000
_cell.length_c   1.000
_cell.angle_alpha   90.00
_cell.angle_beta   90.00
_cell.angle_gamma   90.00
#
_symmetry.space_group_name_H-M   'P 1'
#
loop_
_entity.id
_entity.type
_entity.pdbx_description
1 polymer ?
#
loop_
_entity_poly.entity_id
_entity_poly.type
_entity_poly.pdbx_seq_one_letter_code
_entity_poly.pdbx_strand_id
1 'polypeptide(L)'
;MAIRSASAEWKGTLKEDAGGMRLGSDAFEGPFSYASRFESGSGANPEELIGAAQAGCFSMFLSALLGKEGFTPDYIRTHAKVYLGEGPTITLIELACAAY
;
A
#
# COMPACT_ATOMS: atom_id res chain seq x y z
N MET A 1 4.24 23.33 -0.05
CA MET A 1 3.98 22.01 -0.67
C MET A 1 4.98 21.03 -0.07
N ALA A 2 4.52 19.93 0.52
CA ALA A 2 5.43 18.89 1.00
C ALA A 2 5.68 17.89 -0.13
N ILE A 3 6.94 17.68 -0.51
CA ILE A 3 7.33 16.65 -1.47
C ILE A 3 7.76 15.43 -0.66
N ARG A 4 7.19 14.25 -0.97
CA ARG A 4 7.60 12.96 -0.42
C ARG A 4 8.12 12.10 -1.56
N SER A 5 9.21 11.39 -1.32
CA SER A 5 9.84 10.52 -2.31
C SER A 5 9.88 9.07 -1.82
N ALA A 6 9.92 8.16 -2.78
CA ALA A 6 10.21 6.75 -2.61
C ALA A 6 10.99 6.31 -3.86
N SER A 7 11.75 5.22 -3.76
CA SER A 7 12.55 4.70 -4.86
C SER A 7 12.40 3.18 -4.95
N ALA A 8 12.71 2.66 -6.13
CA ALA A 8 12.84 1.23 -6.35
C ALA A 8 14.02 0.96 -7.28
N GLU A 9 14.71 -0.15 -7.06
CA GLU A 9 15.77 -0.65 -7.94
C GLU A 9 15.41 -2.07 -8.39
N TRP A 10 15.70 -2.40 -9.64
CA TRP A 10 15.59 -3.75 -10.18
C TRP A 10 16.93 -4.17 -10.79
N LYS A 11 17.33 -5.42 -10.61
CA LYS A 11 18.56 -5.96 -11.19
C LYS A 11 18.21 -7.25 -11.91
N GLY A 12 18.69 -7.43 -13.13
CA GLY A 12 18.55 -8.67 -13.88
C GLY A 12 17.22 -8.84 -14.63
N THR A 13 16.87 -10.09 -14.95
CA THR A 13 15.70 -10.47 -15.75
C THR A 13 14.41 -10.42 -14.95
N LEU A 14 13.27 -10.54 -15.63
CA LEU A 14 11.96 -10.40 -14.99
C LEU A 14 11.65 -11.54 -14.02
N LYS A 15 11.90 -12.80 -14.39
CA LYS A 15 11.41 -13.96 -13.64
C LYS A 15 12.40 -14.49 -12.60
N GLU A 16 13.70 -14.38 -12.89
CA GLU A 16 14.75 -15.01 -12.12
C GLU A 16 15.36 -14.07 -11.07
N ASP A 17 15.22 -12.76 -11.28
CA ASP A 17 15.82 -11.76 -10.41
C ASP A 17 14.78 -10.93 -9.62
N ALA A 18 15.28 -10.01 -8.82
CA ALA A 18 14.51 -9.24 -7.87
C ALA A 18 15.01 -7.81 -7.74
N GLY A 19 14.16 -6.98 -7.14
CA GLY A 19 14.44 -5.60 -6.81
C GLY A 19 14.21 -5.29 -5.34
N GLY A 20 14.42 -4.03 -4.98
CA GLY A 20 14.10 -3.46 -3.67
C GLY A 20 13.29 -2.19 -3.82
N MET A 21 12.34 -1.97 -2.91
CA MET A 21 11.59 -0.71 -2.79
C MET A 21 11.93 -0.06 -1.44
N ARG A 22 12.05 1.26 -1.41
CA ARG A 22 12.36 2.04 -0.21
C ARG A 22 11.52 3.31 -0.13
N LEU A 23 10.97 3.61 1.04
CA LEU A 23 10.36 4.90 1.33
C LEU A 23 11.46 5.92 1.69
N GLY A 24 11.34 7.16 1.21
CA GLY A 24 12.31 8.23 1.52
C GLY A 24 12.32 8.68 2.99
N SER A 25 11.41 8.14 3.81
CA SER A 25 11.41 8.30 5.27
C SER A 25 12.17 7.21 6.01
N ASP A 26 12.72 6.21 5.31
CA ASP A 26 13.37 5.02 5.87
C ASP A 26 12.47 4.14 6.73
N ALA A 27 11.16 4.38 6.72
CA ALA A 27 10.17 3.60 7.47
C ALA A 27 9.94 2.20 6.87
N PHE A 28 10.36 1.98 5.62
CA PHE A 28 10.24 0.71 4.93
C PHE A 28 11.33 0.58 3.87
N GLU A 29 11.96 -0.59 3.85
CA GLU A 29 12.76 -1.11 2.76
C GLU A 29 12.45 -2.60 2.63
N GLY A 30 12.15 -3.08 1.43
CA GLY A 30 11.75 -4.46 1.23
C GLY A 30 11.99 -4.99 -0.18
N PRO A 31 12.33 -6.29 -0.31
CA PRO A 31 12.52 -6.91 -1.61
C PRO A 31 11.19 -7.14 -2.31
N PHE A 32 11.20 -7.11 -3.64
CA PHE A 32 10.09 -7.55 -4.49
C PHE A 32 10.62 -8.31 -5.69
N SER A 33 9.85 -9.29 -6.16
CA SER A 33 10.19 -10.12 -7.32
C SER A 33 8.97 -10.37 -8.18
N TYR A 34 9.14 -11.02 -9.33
CA TYR A 34 8.00 -11.49 -10.11
C TYR A 34 7.14 -12.47 -9.29
N ALA A 35 7.78 -13.38 -8.55
CA ALA A 35 7.08 -14.35 -7.71
C ALA A 35 6.30 -13.69 -6.57
N SER A 36 6.83 -12.65 -5.91
CA SER A 36 6.10 -11.96 -4.84
C SER A 36 4.95 -11.07 -5.36
N ARG A 37 5.01 -10.66 -6.63
CA ARG A 37 4.02 -9.76 -7.24
C ARG A 37 2.91 -10.48 -7.99
N PHE A 38 3.25 -11.52 -8.74
CA PHE A 38 2.33 -12.19 -9.67
C PHE A 38 2.04 -13.65 -9.30
N GLU A 39 2.78 -14.22 -8.35
CA GLU A 39 2.61 -15.58 -7.86
C GLU A 39 2.36 -15.54 -6.34
N SER A 40 2.48 -16.68 -5.66
CA SER A 40 2.34 -16.79 -4.20
C SER A 40 3.70 -16.75 -3.48
N GLY A 41 4.67 -16.02 -4.03
CA GLY A 41 6.01 -15.88 -3.46
C GLY A 41 6.03 -14.94 -2.25
N SER A 42 6.98 -15.16 -1.33
CA SER A 42 7.22 -14.25 -0.21
C SER A 42 7.94 -12.97 -0.65
N GLY A 43 7.60 -11.83 -0.04
CA GLY A 43 8.22 -10.54 -0.31
C GLY A 43 7.16 -9.45 -0.37
N ALA A 44 7.59 -8.20 -0.42
CA ALA A 44 6.66 -7.10 -0.66
C ALA A 44 6.23 -7.12 -2.14
N ASN A 45 5.13 -6.40 -2.42
CA ASN A 45 4.73 -6.05 -3.77
C ASN A 45 4.23 -4.59 -3.80
N PRO A 46 4.26 -3.93 -4.97
CA PRO A 46 3.77 -2.55 -5.10
C PRO A 46 2.31 -2.40 -4.67
N GLU A 47 1.48 -3.41 -4.92
CA GLU A 47 0.05 -3.39 -4.64
C GLU A 47 -0.24 -3.32 -3.13
N GLU A 48 0.51 -4.02 -2.29
CA GLU A 48 0.44 -3.92 -0.82
C GLU A 48 0.79 -2.52 -0.32
N LEU A 49 1.83 -1.89 -0.87
CA LEU A 49 2.21 -0.52 -0.47
C LEU A 49 1.14 0.50 -0.86
N ILE A 50 0.52 0.35 -2.02
CA ILE A 50 -0.61 1.17 -2.47
C ILE A 50 -1.83 0.95 -1.56
N GLY A 51 -2.12 -0.30 -1.22
CA GLY A 51 -3.20 -0.66 -0.30
C GLY A 51 -2.99 -0.04 1.09
N ALA A 52 -1.78 -0.14 1.63
CA ALA A 52 -1.42 0.48 2.91
C ALA A 52 -1.56 2.01 2.88
N ALA A 53 -1.08 2.65 1.80
CA ALA A 53 -1.21 4.09 1.63
C ALA A 53 -2.68 4.54 1.56
N GLN A 54 -3.51 3.82 0.80
CA GLN A 54 -4.93 4.15 0.63
C GLN A 54 -5.73 3.90 1.92
N ALA A 55 -5.49 2.78 2.61
CA ALA A 55 -6.13 2.49 3.89
C ALA A 55 -5.76 3.53 4.96
N GLY A 56 -4.49 3.95 5.01
CA GLY A 56 -4.03 5.01 5.91
C GLY A 56 -4.69 6.36 5.61
N CYS A 57 -4.71 6.77 4.34
CA CYS A 57 -5.34 8.01 3.90
C CYS A 57 -6.84 8.04 4.25
N PHE A 58 -7.57 6.97 3.91
CA PHE A 58 -8.99 6.84 4.22
C PHE A 58 -9.26 6.92 5.72
N SER A 59 -8.52 6.17 6.53
CA SER A 59 -8.71 6.15 7.99
C SER A 59 -8.47 7.51 8.62
N MET A 60 -7.39 8.20 8.20
CA MET A 60 -7.06 9.54 8.68
C MET A 60 -8.14 10.56 8.31
N PHE A 61 -8.64 10.52 7.07
CA PHE A 61 -9.65 11.46 6.64
C PHE A 61 -11.02 11.17 7.30
N LEU A 62 -11.37 9.91 7.51
CA LEU A 62 -12.57 9.52 8.26
C LEU A 62 -12.53 10.06 9.70
N SER A 63 -11.39 9.98 10.39
CA SER A 63 -11.22 10.59 11.72
C SER A 63 -11.47 12.10 11.68
N ALA A 64 -10.96 12.79 10.65
CA ALA A 64 -11.18 14.22 10.50
C ALA A 64 -12.66 14.58 10.26
N LEU A 65 -13.40 13.76 9.51
CA LEU A 65 -14.84 13.95 9.29
C LEU A 65 -15.65 13.72 10.58
N LEU A 66 -15.36 12.65 11.32
CA LEU A 66 -16.00 12.36 12.61
C LEU A 66 -15.76 13.49 13.62
N GLY A 67 -14.53 14.00 13.69
CA GLY A 67 -14.17 15.12 14.56
C GLY A 67 -14.93 16.41 14.24
N LYS A 68 -15.24 16.67 12.95
CA LYS A 68 -16.07 17.82 12.55
C LYS A 68 -17.51 17.72 13.08
N GLU A 69 -18.02 16.51 13.26
CA GLU A 69 -19.34 16.22 13.81
C GLU A 69 -19.32 16.02 15.34
N GLY A 70 -18.19 16.25 16.00
CA GLY A 70 -18.06 16.14 17.47
C GLY A 70 -17.82 14.72 17.99
N PHE A 71 -17.57 13.75 17.12
CA PHE A 71 -17.20 12.38 17.52
C PHE A 71 -15.68 12.23 17.58
N THR A 72 -15.19 11.51 18.60
CA THR A 72 -13.79 11.10 18.69
C THR A 72 -13.74 9.57 18.70
N PRO A 73 -13.36 8.92 17.58
CA PRO A 73 -13.26 7.47 17.55
C PRO A 73 -12.07 7.00 18.40
N ASP A 74 -12.25 5.89 19.13
CA ASP A 74 -11.16 5.21 19.84
C ASP A 74 -10.23 4.52 18.84
N TYR A 75 -10.80 3.96 17.76
CA TYR A 75 -10.01 3.44 16.65
C TYR A 75 -10.74 3.51 15.30
N ILE A 76 -9.95 3.59 14.23
CA ILE A 76 -10.39 3.34 12.85
C ILE A 76 -9.42 2.34 12.24
N ARG A 77 -9.93 1.19 11.84
CA ARG A 77 -9.17 0.13 11.17
C ARG A 77 -9.71 -0.08 9.77
N THR A 78 -8.89 0.20 8.77
CA THR A 78 -9.23 -0.03 7.37
C THR A 78 -8.31 -1.09 6.77
N HIS A 79 -8.89 -2.09 6.12
CA HIS A 79 -8.18 -3.06 5.29
C HIS A 79 -8.41 -2.73 3.82
N ALA A 80 -7.35 -2.68 3.02
CA ALA A 80 -7.42 -2.49 1.59
C ALA A 80 -7.09 -3.79 0.85
N LYS A 81 -7.99 -4.26 -0.01
CA LYS A 81 -7.71 -5.33 -0.98
C LYS A 81 -7.46 -4.69 -2.34
N VAL A 82 -6.24 -4.84 -2.85
CA VAL A 82 -5.85 -4.29 -4.15
C VAL A 82 -5.91 -5.41 -5.19
N TYR A 83 -6.71 -5.22 -6.23
CA TYR A 83 -6.92 -6.20 -7.29
C TYR A 83 -6.08 -5.84 -8.51
N LEU A 84 -5.23 -6.77 -8.92
CA LEU A 84 -4.39 -6.66 -10.10
C LEU A 84 -5.03 -7.45 -11.25
N GLY A 85 -5.38 -6.77 -12.34
CA GLY A 85 -5.90 -7.36 -13.57
C GLY A 85 -4.81 -7.68 -14.60
N GLU A 86 -5.23 -8.11 -15.78
CA GLU A 86 -4.32 -8.36 -16.91
C GLU A 86 -3.53 -7.10 -17.31
N GLY A 87 -2.25 -7.28 -17.61
CA GLY A 87 -1.32 -6.21 -17.94
C GLY A 87 -1.19 -5.23 -16.76
N PRO A 88 -0.17 -5.36 -15.90
CA PRO A 88 -0.13 -4.92 -14.49
C PRO A 88 -0.99 -3.69 -14.16
N THR A 89 -2.32 -3.88 -14.05
CA THR A 89 -3.31 -2.81 -13.91
C THR A 89 -4.05 -3.01 -12.62
N ILE A 90 -4.02 -2.00 -11.75
CA ILE A 90 -4.88 -2.00 -10.56
C ILE A 90 -6.30 -1.67 -11.02
N THR A 91 -7.19 -2.65 -10.96
CA THR A 91 -8.57 -2.51 -11.44
C THR A 91 -9.54 -2.09 -10.34
N LEU A 92 -9.22 -2.43 -9.09
CA LEU A 92 -10.06 -2.16 -7.93
C LEU A 92 -9.22 -2.09 -6.65
N ILE A 93 -9.61 -1.19 -5.75
CA ILE A 93 -9.16 -1.20 -4.35
C ILE A 93 -10.42 -1.22 -3.48
N GLU A 94 -10.69 -2.33 -2.81
CA GLU A 94 -11.81 -2.45 -1.86
C GLU A 94 -11.34 -2.08 -0.46
N LEU A 95 -12.09 -1.19 0.20
CA LEU A 95 -11.83 -0.80 1.58
C LEU A 95 -12.89 -1.42 2.51
N ALA A 96 -12.44 -2.22 3.47
CA ALA A 96 -13.26 -2.71 4.57
C ALA A 96 -12.84 -1.98 5.85
N CYS A 97 -13.74 -1.15 6.40
CA CYS A 97 -13.46 -0.31 7.56
C CYS A 97 -14.31 -0.72 8.76
N ALA A 98 -13.69 -0.79 9.94
CA ALA A 98 -14.35 -0.86 11.23
C ALA A 98 -13.87 0.30 12.11
N ALA A 99 -14.81 1.05 12.68
CA ALA A 99 -14.54 2.16 13.59
C ALA A 99 -15.42 2.02 14.85
N TYR A 100 -14.86 2.39 16.00
CA TYR A 100 -15.53 2.47 17.29
C TYR A 100 -15.20 3.81 17.93
#